data_AF-A0A369BT05-F1
#
_entry.id   AF-A0A369BT05-F1
#
_cell.length_a   1.000
_cell.length_b   1.000
_cell.length_c   1.000
_cell.angle_alpha   90.00
_cell.angle_beta   90.00
_cell.angle_gamma   90.00
#
_symmetry.space_group_name_H-M   'P 1'
#
loop_
_entity.id
_entity.type
_entity.pdbx_description
1 polymer ?
#
loop_
_entity_poly.entity_id
_entity_poly.type
_entity_poly.pdbx_seq_one_letter_code
_entity_poly.pdbx_strand_id
1 'polypeptide(L)'
;MQQTEQSPTLPRVPEETAPPRGSTLYYALRFSPPEARPWLHQLHRLGREVQEIPGMVSEPGIARLKLQWWEEELERLFAGTPRHPLTRALLPAVEQWSLPREEFQGLVMATRDELDRGGYPDFPLQLENALQGSGSLARLLARTLGCREPATLAAAGRLGAVDQLGRQLRDAMPRARAGRLPLPAETLQAAGANAEDLVHGRPTPALRLALGRQAGRIRSLHTGTLESLAPESRSALTHLRVLTALRLALVDTLEQDEFRDLGCRVSLTPLRKLWIAWRSAR
;
A
#
# COMPACT_ATOMS: atom_id res chain seq x y z
N MET A 1 24.85 12.19 -34.37
CA MET A 1 24.91 11.08 -33.40
C MET A 1 23.53 10.88 -32.83
N GLN A 2 22.77 9.92 -33.37
CA GLN A 2 21.50 9.50 -32.80
C GLN A 2 21.80 8.62 -31.59
N GLN A 3 21.45 9.07 -30.39
CA GLN A 3 21.46 8.23 -29.20
C GLN A 3 20.31 7.24 -29.34
N THR A 4 20.63 5.98 -29.60
CA THR A 4 19.71 4.86 -29.46
C THR A 4 19.30 4.74 -28.00
N GLU A 5 18.07 5.15 -27.69
CA GLU A 5 17.37 4.80 -26.44
C GLU A 5 17.23 3.28 -26.38
N GLN A 6 18.22 2.61 -25.77
CA GLN A 6 18.10 1.21 -25.42
C GLN A 6 17.07 1.10 -24.28
N SER A 7 15.84 0.74 -24.64
CA SER A 7 14.82 0.33 -23.67
C SER A 7 15.40 -0.78 -22.79
N PRO A 8 15.26 -0.69 -21.46
CA PRO A 8 15.83 -1.67 -20.55
C PRO A 8 15.25 -3.06 -20.87
N THR A 9 16.06 -4.10 -20.68
CA THR A 9 15.55 -5.47 -20.77
C THR A 9 14.47 -5.65 -19.72
N LEU A 10 13.24 -5.91 -20.16
CA LEU A 10 12.09 -6.08 -19.25
C LEU A 10 12.42 -7.16 -18.21
N PRO A 11 12.16 -6.91 -16.91
CA PRO A 11 12.40 -7.92 -15.90
C PRO A 11 11.50 -9.10 -16.25
N ARG A 12 12.10 -10.30 -16.36
CA ARG A 12 11.30 -11.52 -16.44
C ARG A 12 10.52 -11.61 -15.14
N VAL A 13 9.21 -11.40 -15.21
CA VAL A 13 8.28 -11.70 -14.13
C VAL A 13 7.89 -13.17 -14.32
N PRO A 14 8.36 -14.10 -13.46
CA PRO A 14 7.86 -15.48 -13.51
C PRO A 14 6.33 -15.46 -13.40
N GLU A 15 5.62 -16.27 -14.18
CA GLU A 15 4.14 -16.33 -14.17
C GLU A 15 3.58 -16.55 -12.75
N GLU A 16 4.28 -17.30 -11.91
CA GLU A 16 3.95 -17.55 -10.50
C GLU A 16 3.95 -16.30 -9.62
N THR A 17 4.63 -15.23 -10.03
CA THR A 17 4.77 -14.01 -9.23
C THR A 17 3.87 -12.87 -9.71
N ALA A 18 3.21 -13.03 -10.86
CA ALA A 18 2.24 -12.06 -11.39
C ALA A 18 1.07 -11.84 -10.40
N PRO A 19 0.43 -10.64 -10.38
CA PRO A 19 -0.73 -10.45 -9.53
C PRO A 19 -1.83 -11.44 -9.97
N PRO A 20 -2.45 -12.18 -9.03
CA PRO A 20 -3.51 -13.12 -9.38
C PRO A 20 -4.58 -12.46 -10.22
N ARG A 21 -5.03 -13.13 -11.28
CA ARG A 21 -6.12 -12.64 -12.13
C ARG A 21 -7.32 -12.30 -11.25
N GLY A 22 -7.91 -11.12 -11.48
CA GLY A 22 -9.05 -10.64 -10.70
C GLY A 22 -8.70 -9.99 -9.34
N SER A 23 -7.41 -9.92 -8.96
CA SER A 23 -6.98 -9.13 -7.80
C SER A 23 -7.11 -7.63 -8.04
N THR A 24 -7.20 -6.83 -6.98
CA THR A 24 -7.22 -5.37 -7.07
C THR A 24 -5.99 -4.83 -7.81
N LEU A 25 -4.80 -5.38 -7.50
CA LEU A 25 -3.55 -4.98 -8.15
C LEU A 25 -3.54 -5.33 -9.65
N TYR A 26 -4.07 -6.50 -10.03
CA TYR A 26 -4.21 -6.89 -11.43
C TYR A 26 -5.01 -5.85 -12.23
N TYR A 27 -6.16 -5.42 -11.71
CA TYR A 27 -6.97 -4.41 -12.39
C TYR A 27 -6.29 -3.04 -12.43
N ALA A 28 -5.63 -2.62 -11.34
CA ALA A 28 -4.93 -1.34 -11.29
C ALA A 28 -3.80 -1.23 -12.32
N LEU A 29 -2.94 -2.26 -12.41
CA LEU A 29 -1.81 -2.27 -13.34
C LEU A 29 -2.22 -2.32 -14.82
N ARG A 30 -3.45 -2.76 -15.13
CA ARG A 30 -3.96 -2.75 -16.51
C ARG A 30 -4.10 -1.33 -17.08
N PHE A 31 -4.19 -0.32 -16.21
CA PHE A 31 -4.25 1.09 -16.60
C PHE A 31 -2.89 1.80 -16.56
N SER A 32 -1.79 1.05 -16.37
CA SER A 32 -0.43 1.57 -16.54
C SER A 32 0.08 1.34 -17.97
N PRO A 33 1.06 2.13 -18.45
CA PRO A 33 1.75 1.87 -19.72
C PRO A 33 2.34 0.45 -19.78
N PRO A 34 2.14 -0.32 -20.87
CA PRO A 34 2.62 -1.71 -20.99
C PRO A 34 4.09 -1.91 -20.63
N GLU A 35 4.94 -0.94 -20.99
CA GLU A 35 6.39 -0.96 -20.83
C GLU A 35 6.81 -0.80 -19.36
N ALA A 36 6.03 -0.03 -18.60
CA ALA A 36 6.27 0.22 -17.17
C ALA A 36 5.69 -0.89 -16.27
N ARG A 37 4.66 -1.63 -16.72
CA ARG A 37 3.94 -2.61 -15.90
C ARG A 37 4.83 -3.63 -15.18
N PRO A 38 5.85 -4.24 -15.82
CA PRO A 38 6.71 -5.20 -15.12
C PRO A 38 7.49 -4.57 -13.97
N TRP A 39 7.93 -3.31 -14.12
CA TRP A 39 8.64 -2.57 -13.08
C TRP A 39 7.73 -2.21 -11.91
N LEU A 40 6.53 -1.71 -12.20
CA LEU A 40 5.51 -1.43 -11.18
C LEU A 40 5.14 -2.70 -10.41
N HIS A 41 5.05 -3.83 -11.11
CA HIS A 41 4.78 -5.12 -10.49
C HIS A 41 5.89 -5.55 -9.52
N GLN A 42 7.17 -5.41 -9.91
CA GLN A 42 8.30 -5.75 -9.03
C GLN A 42 8.36 -4.84 -7.80
N LEU A 43 8.08 -3.53 -7.95
CA LEU A 43 7.98 -2.61 -6.81
C LEU A 43 6.85 -3.01 -5.86
N HIS A 44 5.67 -3.35 -6.39
CA HIS A 44 4.57 -3.86 -5.56
C HIS A 44 4.91 -5.18 -4.86
N ARG A 45 5.67 -6.07 -5.51
CA ARG A 45 6.17 -7.29 -4.87
C ARG A 45 7.12 -6.97 -3.73
N LEU A 46 8.05 -6.04 -3.91
CA LEU A 46 8.96 -5.60 -2.85
C LEU A 46 8.18 -5.05 -1.66
N GLY A 47 7.24 -4.14 -1.94
CA GLY A 47 6.36 -3.58 -0.91
C GLY A 47 5.60 -4.68 -0.15
N ARG A 48 5.08 -5.69 -0.86
CA ARG A 48 4.43 -6.84 -0.24
C ARG A 48 5.38 -7.67 0.64
N GLU A 49 6.53 -8.07 0.10
CA GLU A 49 7.50 -8.92 0.79
C GLU A 49 8.03 -8.28 2.08
N VAL A 50 8.10 -6.95 2.14
CA VAL A 50 8.46 -6.21 3.36
C VAL A 50 7.24 -6.04 4.28
N GLN A 51 6.14 -5.47 3.79
CA GLN A 51 5.00 -5.08 4.64
C GLN A 51 4.19 -6.25 5.21
N GLU A 52 4.25 -7.44 4.59
CA GLU A 52 3.54 -8.62 5.10
C GLU A 52 4.34 -9.39 6.17
N ILE A 53 5.63 -9.05 6.38
CA ILE A 53 6.50 -9.73 7.38
C ILE A 53 5.83 -9.86 8.75
N PRO A 54 5.25 -8.80 9.35
CA PRO A 54 4.62 -8.91 10.66
C PRO A 54 3.45 -9.91 10.71
N GLY A 55 2.82 -10.20 9.56
CA GLY A 55 1.72 -11.17 9.45
C GLY A 55 2.16 -12.60 9.12
N MET A 56 3.41 -12.80 8.69
CA MET A 56 3.92 -14.11 8.26
C MET A 56 4.59 -14.91 9.37
N VAL A 57 4.93 -14.26 10.49
CA VAL A 57 5.66 -14.90 11.60
C VAL A 57 4.95 -14.62 12.92
N SER A 58 4.91 -15.62 13.80
CA SER A 58 4.29 -15.51 15.11
C SER A 58 5.18 -14.81 16.14
N GLU A 59 6.50 -14.88 15.97
CA GLU A 59 7.46 -14.31 16.90
C GLU A 59 8.00 -12.95 16.42
N PRO A 60 7.84 -11.87 17.21
CA PRO A 60 8.34 -10.53 16.84
C PRO A 60 9.87 -10.49 16.61
N GLY A 61 10.64 -11.34 17.30
CA GLY A 61 12.09 -11.44 17.10
C GLY A 61 12.45 -11.88 15.67
N ILE A 62 11.74 -12.87 15.14
CA ILE A 62 11.93 -13.35 13.75
C ILE A 62 11.54 -12.24 12.75
N ALA A 63 10.45 -11.51 13.02
CA ALA A 63 10.05 -10.39 12.17
C ALA A 63 11.13 -9.30 12.11
N ARG A 64 11.71 -8.93 13.27
CA ARG A 64 12.82 -7.97 13.34
C ARG A 64 14.05 -8.43 12.57
N LEU A 65 14.46 -9.69 12.71
CA LEU A 65 15.58 -10.26 11.95
C LEU A 65 15.33 -10.22 10.42
N LYS A 66 14.10 -10.54 9.98
CA LYS A 66 13.73 -10.43 8.56
C LYS A 66 13.77 -8.99 8.05
N LEU A 67 13.30 -8.02 8.84
CA LEU A 67 13.36 -6.61 8.50
C LEU A 67 14.79 -6.08 8.46
N GLN A 68 15.66 -6.50 9.39
CA GLN A 68 17.08 -6.20 9.36
C GLN A 68 17.75 -6.76 8.11
N TRP A 69 17.45 -8.01 7.74
CA TRP A 69 17.97 -8.58 6.50
C TRP A 69 17.54 -7.78 5.26
N TRP A 70 16.29 -7.30 5.22
CA TRP A 70 15.82 -6.43 4.13
C TRP A 70 16.54 -5.10 4.11
N GLU A 71 16.81 -4.50 5.26
CA GLU A 71 17.61 -3.27 5.36
C GLU A 71 19.01 -3.49 4.74
N GLU A 72 19.71 -4.56 5.14
CA GLU A 72 21.01 -4.91 4.56
C GLU A 72 20.93 -5.22 3.05
N GLU A 73 19.85 -5.85 2.60
CA GLU A 73 19.66 -6.17 1.19
C GLU A 73 19.40 -4.92 0.34
N LEU A 74 18.69 -3.93 0.89
CA LEU A 74 18.55 -2.63 0.25
C LEU A 74 19.88 -1.88 0.21
N GLU A 75 20.70 -1.96 1.26
CA GLU A 75 22.06 -1.42 1.22
C GLU A 75 22.89 -2.06 0.09
N ARG A 76 22.80 -3.38 -0.09
CA ARG A 76 23.45 -4.09 -1.21
C ARG A 76 22.91 -3.67 -2.57
N LEU A 77 21.60 -3.48 -2.70
CA LEU A 77 20.97 -2.97 -3.93
C LEU A 77 21.57 -1.63 -4.35
N PHE A 78 21.67 -0.68 -3.42
CA PHE A 78 22.23 0.65 -3.70
C PHE A 78 23.77 0.65 -3.81
N ALA A 79 24.44 -0.39 -3.34
CA ALA A 79 25.86 -0.67 -3.61
C ALA A 79 26.10 -1.44 -4.93
N GLY A 80 25.06 -1.72 -5.72
CA GLY A 80 25.18 -2.45 -6.99
C GLY A 80 25.47 -3.95 -6.85
N THR A 81 25.32 -4.52 -5.65
CA THR A 81 25.59 -5.94 -5.37
C THR A 81 24.41 -6.71 -4.73
N PRO A 82 23.16 -6.52 -5.20
CA PRO A 82 22.00 -7.20 -4.62
C PRO A 82 22.12 -8.73 -4.71
N ARG A 83 21.67 -9.43 -3.67
CA ARG A 83 21.69 -10.91 -3.60
C ARG A 83 20.32 -11.50 -3.86
N HIS A 84 19.25 -10.82 -3.45
CA HIS A 84 17.90 -11.32 -3.60
C HIS A 84 17.44 -11.25 -5.07
N PRO A 85 16.75 -12.28 -5.62
CA PRO A 85 16.31 -12.26 -7.00
C PRO A 85 15.44 -11.04 -7.36
N LEU A 86 14.62 -10.57 -6.41
CA LEU A 86 13.77 -9.39 -6.62
C LEU A 86 14.57 -8.10 -6.73
N THR A 87 15.55 -7.88 -5.85
CA THR A 87 16.38 -6.66 -5.86
C THR A 87 17.36 -6.68 -7.03
N ARG A 88 17.90 -7.85 -7.39
CA ARG A 88 18.65 -8.03 -8.65
C ARG A 88 17.84 -7.62 -9.87
N ALA A 89 16.57 -8.00 -9.92
CA ALA A 89 15.68 -7.61 -11.01
C ALA A 89 15.31 -6.12 -10.98
N LEU A 90 15.34 -5.46 -9.81
CA LEU A 90 15.04 -4.03 -9.65
C LEU A 90 16.25 -3.11 -9.89
N LEU A 91 17.49 -3.62 -9.81
CA LEU A 91 18.70 -2.81 -9.98
C LEU A 91 18.68 -1.92 -11.24
N PRO A 92 18.32 -2.41 -12.45
CA PRO A 92 18.26 -1.55 -13.63
C PRO A 92 17.23 -0.43 -13.51
N ALA A 93 16.12 -0.66 -12.79
CA ALA A 93 15.11 0.37 -12.56
C ALA A 93 15.60 1.47 -11.61
N VAL A 94 16.32 1.08 -10.57
CA VAL A 94 16.91 2.02 -9.61
C VAL A 94 17.83 3.00 -10.34
N GLU A 95 18.67 2.49 -11.24
CA GLU A 95 19.59 3.29 -12.06
C GLU A 95 18.83 4.15 -13.08
N GLN A 96 17.97 3.54 -13.89
CA GLN A 96 17.27 4.20 -14.99
C GLN A 96 16.38 5.36 -14.52
N TRP A 97 15.62 5.17 -13.43
CA TRP A 97 14.71 6.19 -12.93
C TRP A 97 15.27 6.99 -11.77
N SER A 98 16.55 6.77 -11.42
CA SER A 98 17.22 7.37 -10.26
C SER A 98 16.34 7.27 -9.02
N LEU A 99 15.87 6.05 -8.73
CA LEU A 99 14.92 5.84 -7.64
C LEU A 99 15.64 6.11 -6.30
N PRO A 100 15.09 7.00 -5.45
CA PRO A 100 15.75 7.42 -4.22
C PRO A 100 15.79 6.29 -3.19
N ARG A 101 16.97 6.13 -2.56
CA ARG A 101 17.22 5.12 -1.51
C ARG A 101 16.26 5.25 -0.34
N GLU A 102 15.95 6.49 0.03
CA GLU A 102 15.16 6.85 1.20
C GLU A 102 13.74 6.27 1.11
N GLU A 103 13.17 6.16 -0.09
CA GLU A 103 11.84 5.58 -0.28
C GLU A 103 11.84 4.05 -0.14
N PHE A 104 12.93 3.38 -0.48
CA PHE A 104 13.05 1.94 -0.21
C PHE A 104 13.22 1.70 1.29
N GLN A 105 14.06 2.49 1.95
CA GLN A 105 14.26 2.43 3.39
C GLN A 105 12.97 2.73 4.16
N GLY A 106 12.15 3.69 3.68
CA GLY A 106 10.84 4.02 4.24
C GLY A 106 9.92 2.81 4.40
N LEU A 107 9.94 1.86 3.46
CA LEU A 107 9.15 0.62 3.54
C LEU A 107 9.53 -0.22 4.77
N VAL A 108 10.83 -0.40 5.00
CA VAL A 108 11.35 -1.20 6.10
C VAL A 108 11.12 -0.48 7.43
N MET A 109 11.42 0.83 7.48
CA MET A 109 11.24 1.65 8.67
C MET A 109 9.79 1.69 9.14
N ALA A 110 8.84 1.94 8.22
CA ALA A 110 7.43 1.99 8.57
C ALA A 110 6.87 0.63 9.03
N THR A 111 7.39 -0.46 8.44
CA THR A 111 6.99 -1.82 8.85
C THR A 111 7.58 -2.19 10.22
N ARG A 112 8.81 -1.75 10.51
CA ARG A 112 9.44 -1.89 11.82
C ARG A 112 8.69 -1.11 12.89
N ASP A 113 8.37 0.15 12.62
CA ASP A 113 7.60 1.01 13.52
C ASP A 113 6.23 0.38 13.85
N GLU A 114 5.50 -0.09 12.84
CA GLU A 114 4.22 -0.77 13.04
C GLU A 114 4.37 -2.04 13.90
N LEU A 115 5.42 -2.84 13.65
CA LEU A 115 5.70 -4.06 14.40
C LEU A 115 6.01 -3.77 15.88
N ASP A 116 6.85 -2.77 16.15
CA ASP A 116 7.32 -2.47 17.50
C ASP A 116 6.24 -1.74 18.33
N ARG A 117 5.37 -0.93 17.70
CA ARG A 117 4.28 -0.25 18.40
C ARG A 117 3.04 -1.11 18.61
N GLY A 118 2.66 -1.92 17.62
CA GLY A 118 1.41 -2.67 17.63
C GLY A 118 0.13 -1.82 17.52
N GLY A 119 0.24 -0.49 17.44
CA GLY A 119 -0.89 0.43 17.33
C GLY A 119 -0.42 1.89 17.43
N TYR A 120 -1.28 2.83 17.08
CA TYR A 120 -0.97 4.26 17.07
C TYR A 120 -1.80 5.02 18.11
N PRO A 121 -1.25 6.06 18.77
CA PRO A 121 -2.01 6.87 19.73
C PRO A 121 -3.11 7.67 19.03
N ASP A 122 -2.80 8.24 17.86
CA ASP A 122 -3.70 9.10 17.10
C ASP A 122 -3.57 8.87 15.57
N PHE A 123 -4.49 9.46 14.82
CA PHE A 123 -4.49 9.35 13.36
C PHE A 123 -3.32 10.08 12.66
N PRO A 124 -2.87 11.27 13.10
CA PRO A 124 -1.68 11.90 12.54
C PRO A 124 -0.45 10.98 12.52
N LEU A 125 -0.11 10.33 13.64
CA LEU A 125 1.05 9.43 13.67
C LEU A 125 0.85 8.17 12.82
N GLN A 126 -0.38 7.63 12.79
CA GLN A 126 -0.72 6.52 11.90
C GLN A 126 -0.56 6.91 10.41
N LEU A 127 -0.97 8.12 10.05
CA LEU A 127 -0.87 8.67 8.70
C LEU A 127 0.59 8.92 8.32
N GLU A 128 1.40 9.47 9.22
CA GLU A 128 2.85 9.63 9.01
C GLU A 128 3.51 8.28 8.69
N ASN A 129 3.21 7.24 9.47
CA ASN A 129 3.71 5.90 9.19
C ASN A 129 3.23 5.37 7.82
N ALA A 130 1.97 5.62 7.46
CA ALA A 130 1.43 5.21 6.16
C ALA A 130 2.07 5.97 4.97
N LEU A 131 2.43 7.25 5.17
CA LEU A 131 3.15 8.07 4.20
C LEU A 131 4.62 7.64 4.03
N GLN A 132 5.24 7.13 5.09
CA GLN A 132 6.59 6.56 5.07
C GLN A 132 6.60 5.12 4.50
N GLY A 133 5.55 4.34 4.73
CA GLY A 133 5.39 2.99 4.21
C GLY A 133 4.91 3.00 2.76
N SER A 134 3.62 2.69 2.54
CA SER A 134 3.07 2.64 1.19
C SER A 134 3.10 3.98 0.45
N GLY A 135 3.20 5.11 1.15
CA GLY A 135 3.46 6.39 0.51
C GLY A 135 4.82 6.44 -0.20
N SER A 136 5.86 5.86 0.38
CA SER A 136 7.16 5.71 -0.28
C SER A 136 7.08 4.78 -1.49
N LEU A 137 6.39 3.65 -1.36
CA LEU A 137 6.13 2.77 -2.50
C LEU A 137 5.43 3.52 -3.65
N ALA A 138 4.39 4.30 -3.33
CA ALA A 138 3.64 5.04 -4.33
C ALA A 138 4.48 6.13 -5.02
N ARG A 139 5.41 6.79 -4.30
CA ARG A 139 6.39 7.71 -4.89
C ARG A 139 7.37 6.99 -5.81
N LEU A 140 7.83 5.79 -5.47
CA LEU A 140 8.64 4.95 -6.37
C LEU A 140 7.89 4.61 -7.66
N LEU A 141 6.64 4.15 -7.54
CA LEU A 141 5.78 3.83 -8.69
C LEU A 141 5.57 5.05 -9.60
N ALA A 142 5.31 6.22 -9.03
CA ALA A 142 5.16 7.46 -9.81
C ALA A 142 6.46 7.86 -10.53
N ARG A 143 7.62 7.71 -9.87
CA ARG A 143 8.94 8.00 -10.49
C ARG A 143 9.25 7.07 -11.65
N THR A 144 8.88 5.79 -11.58
CA THR A 144 9.00 4.83 -12.69
C THR A 144 8.13 5.22 -13.89
N LEU A 145 7.08 6.01 -13.68
CA LEU A 145 6.23 6.58 -14.73
C LEU A 145 6.70 7.97 -15.19
N GLY A 146 7.88 8.43 -14.75
CA GLY A 146 8.47 9.70 -15.16
C GLY A 146 8.02 10.91 -14.34
N CYS A 147 7.19 10.75 -13.30
CA CYS A 147 6.80 11.88 -12.45
C CYS A 147 8.00 12.40 -11.64
N ARG A 148 8.18 13.73 -11.63
CA ARG A 148 9.26 14.41 -10.88
C ARG A 148 8.75 15.55 -10.02
N GLU A 149 7.58 16.09 -10.35
CA GLU A 149 6.99 17.24 -9.71
C GLU A 149 6.69 16.94 -8.23
N PRO A 150 7.16 17.77 -7.28
CA PRO A 150 6.94 17.52 -5.85
C PRO A 150 5.48 17.36 -5.47
N ALA A 151 4.58 18.15 -6.08
CA ALA A 151 3.14 18.06 -5.84
C ALA A 151 2.55 16.70 -6.27
N THR A 152 2.97 16.17 -7.43
CA THR A 152 2.55 14.87 -7.94
C THR A 152 3.07 13.74 -7.06
N LEU A 153 4.32 13.81 -6.63
CA LEU A 153 4.91 12.83 -5.72
C LEU A 153 4.26 12.87 -4.34
N ALA A 154 3.94 14.05 -3.81
CA ALA A 154 3.19 14.19 -2.56
C ALA A 154 1.80 13.57 -2.68
N ALA A 155 1.10 13.78 -3.79
CA ALA A 155 -0.20 13.16 -4.04
C ALA A 155 -0.09 11.64 -4.21
N ALA A 156 0.92 11.13 -4.91
CA ALA A 156 1.20 9.70 -4.99
C ALA A 156 1.41 9.11 -3.59
N GLY A 157 2.21 9.79 -2.75
CA GLY A 157 2.41 9.41 -1.34
C GLY A 157 1.11 9.30 -0.55
N ARG A 158 0.22 10.30 -0.67
CA ARG A 158 -1.10 10.27 -0.02
C ARG A 158 -1.99 9.13 -0.53
N LEU A 159 -1.98 8.85 -1.83
CA LEU A 159 -2.69 7.69 -2.40
C LEU A 159 -2.12 6.37 -1.86
N GLY A 160 -0.80 6.27 -1.71
CA GLY A 160 -0.15 5.14 -1.04
C GLY A 160 -0.59 4.97 0.41
N ALA A 161 -0.72 6.07 1.16
CA ALA A 161 -1.23 6.04 2.53
C ALA A 161 -2.70 5.59 2.59
N VAL A 162 -3.57 6.10 1.70
CA VAL A 162 -4.96 5.64 1.56
C VAL A 162 -5.02 4.13 1.31
N ASP A 163 -4.15 3.63 0.43
CA ASP A 163 -4.04 2.22 0.13
C ASP A 163 -3.71 1.44 1.41
N GLN A 164 -2.61 1.78 2.12
CA GLN A 164 -2.22 1.09 3.37
C GLN A 164 -3.32 1.14 4.45
N LEU A 165 -3.86 2.32 4.76
CA LEU A 165 -4.88 2.50 5.79
C LEU A 165 -6.15 1.71 5.46
N GLY A 166 -6.59 1.74 4.20
CA GLY A 166 -7.73 0.93 3.76
C GLY A 166 -7.46 -0.57 3.83
N ARG A 167 -6.19 -0.99 3.64
CA ARG A 167 -5.76 -2.39 3.80
C ARG A 167 -5.83 -2.82 5.26
N GLN A 168 -5.33 -1.97 6.16
CA GLN A 168 -5.37 -2.17 7.60
C GLN A 168 -6.82 -2.29 8.10
N LEU A 169 -7.71 -1.40 7.63
CA LEU A 169 -9.12 -1.42 8.01
C LEU A 169 -9.87 -2.64 7.45
N ARG A 170 -9.57 -3.04 6.20
CA ARG A 170 -10.13 -4.26 5.61
C ARG A 170 -9.78 -5.51 6.42
N ASP A 171 -8.54 -5.60 6.88
CA ASP A 171 -8.05 -6.76 7.63
C ASP A 171 -8.08 -6.50 9.15
N ALA A 172 -9.03 -5.71 9.63
CA ALA A 172 -9.00 -5.15 10.97
C ALA A 172 -8.90 -6.21 12.08
N MET A 173 -9.77 -7.24 12.03
CA MET A 173 -9.76 -8.31 13.03
C MET A 173 -8.52 -9.21 12.92
N PRO A 174 -8.14 -9.77 11.74
CA PRO A 174 -6.92 -10.55 11.61
C PRO A 174 -5.67 -9.82 12.13
N ARG A 175 -5.58 -8.50 11.90
CA ARG A 175 -4.48 -7.67 12.38
C ARG A 175 -4.53 -7.48 13.90
N ALA A 176 -5.71 -7.18 14.46
CA ALA A 176 -5.88 -7.05 15.90
C ALA A 176 -5.53 -8.34 16.65
N ARG A 177 -5.91 -9.51 16.12
CA ARG A 177 -5.51 -10.82 16.65
C ARG A 177 -4.00 -11.05 16.62
N ALA A 178 -3.30 -10.44 15.67
CA ALA A 178 -1.85 -10.47 15.57
C ALA A 178 -1.15 -9.36 16.38
N GLY A 179 -1.87 -8.71 17.31
CA GLY A 179 -1.32 -7.64 18.15
C GLY A 179 -1.08 -6.32 17.42
N ARG A 180 -1.69 -6.12 16.24
CA ARG A 180 -1.56 -4.89 15.44
C ARG A 180 -2.90 -4.23 15.25
N LEU A 181 -3.17 -3.19 16.03
CA LEU A 181 -4.42 -2.45 15.96
C LEU A 181 -4.48 -1.61 14.66
N PRO A 182 -5.54 -1.77 13.85
CA PRO A 182 -5.75 -1.01 12.61
C PRO A 182 -6.33 0.40 12.88
N LEU A 183 -6.71 0.68 14.12
CA LEU A 183 -7.33 1.92 14.57
C LEU A 183 -6.41 2.63 15.58
N PRO A 184 -6.33 3.97 15.54
CA PRO A 184 -5.68 4.72 16.60
C PRO A 184 -6.42 4.62 17.94
N ALA A 185 -5.70 4.68 19.05
CA ALA A 185 -6.26 4.65 20.40
C ALA A 185 -7.27 5.79 20.64
N GLU A 186 -6.96 7.00 20.16
CA GLU A 186 -7.85 8.17 20.17
C GLU A 186 -9.19 7.89 19.47
N THR A 187 -9.19 7.12 18.38
CA THR A 187 -10.41 6.79 17.64
C THR A 187 -11.30 5.80 18.40
N LEU A 188 -10.68 4.79 19.04
CA LEU A 188 -11.37 3.84 19.91
C LEU A 188 -11.97 4.56 21.14
N GLN A 189 -11.16 5.37 21.81
CA GLN A 189 -11.56 6.12 23.00
C GLN A 189 -12.72 7.06 22.72
N ALA A 190 -12.64 7.87 21.65
CA ALA A 190 -13.70 8.81 21.29
C ALA A 190 -15.02 8.12 20.94
N ALA A 191 -15.00 6.84 20.55
CA ALA A 191 -16.19 6.05 20.23
C ALA A 191 -16.68 5.19 21.40
N GLY A 192 -15.93 5.13 22.51
CA GLY A 192 -16.18 4.20 23.62
C GLY A 192 -15.99 2.74 23.22
N ALA A 193 -15.16 2.46 22.21
CA ALA A 193 -14.95 1.11 21.69
C ALA A 193 -13.80 0.41 22.43
N ASN A 194 -13.98 -0.88 22.73
CA ASN A 194 -12.92 -1.72 23.27
C ASN A 194 -12.19 -2.44 22.12
N ALA A 195 -10.85 -2.39 22.12
CA ALA A 195 -10.03 -3.13 21.17
C ALA A 195 -10.27 -4.65 21.23
N GLU A 196 -10.66 -5.18 22.39
CA GLU A 196 -10.97 -6.58 22.61
C GLU A 196 -12.18 -7.04 21.75
N ASP A 197 -13.17 -6.17 21.56
CA ASP A 197 -14.30 -6.47 20.66
C ASP A 197 -13.82 -6.69 19.23
N LEU A 198 -12.81 -5.94 18.78
CA LEU A 198 -12.23 -6.13 17.46
C LEU A 198 -11.45 -7.46 17.35
N VAL A 199 -10.72 -7.86 18.40
CA VAL A 199 -10.00 -9.14 18.45
C VAL A 199 -10.96 -10.32 18.35
N HIS A 200 -12.10 -10.26 19.05
CA HIS A 200 -13.11 -11.31 19.04
C HIS A 200 -14.13 -11.20 17.91
N GLY A 201 -14.13 -10.12 17.14
CA GLY A 201 -15.10 -9.91 16.07
C GLY A 201 -16.50 -9.62 16.55
N ARG A 202 -16.65 -8.87 17.64
CA ARG A 202 -17.93 -8.41 18.15
C ARG A 202 -18.21 -7.02 17.59
N PRO A 203 -19.05 -6.86 16.56
CA PRO A 203 -19.33 -5.57 15.93
C PRO A 203 -20.27 -4.72 16.79
N THR A 204 -19.84 -4.36 18.00
CA THR A 204 -20.61 -3.50 18.91
C THR A 204 -20.89 -2.14 18.25
N PRO A 205 -21.98 -1.44 18.62
CA PRO A 205 -22.25 -0.10 18.07
C PRO A 205 -21.07 0.86 18.21
N ALA A 206 -20.35 0.81 19.34
CA ALA A 206 -19.14 1.59 19.58
C ALA A 206 -18.00 1.22 18.61
N LEU A 207 -17.73 -0.08 18.40
CA LEU A 207 -16.70 -0.52 17.46
C LEU A 207 -17.06 -0.13 16.02
N ARG A 208 -18.33 -0.30 15.60
CA ARG A 208 -18.80 0.12 14.27
C ARG A 208 -18.63 1.62 14.06
N LEU A 209 -18.91 2.43 15.08
CA LEU A 209 -18.67 3.87 15.07
C LEU A 209 -17.18 4.20 14.90
N ALA A 210 -16.29 3.51 15.63
CA ALA A 210 -14.84 3.70 15.51
C ALA A 210 -14.33 3.35 14.10
N LEU A 211 -14.75 2.21 13.54
CA LEU A 211 -14.41 1.77 12.20
C LEU A 211 -14.94 2.74 11.13
N GLY A 212 -16.18 3.21 11.27
CA GLY A 212 -16.78 4.21 10.38
C GLY A 212 -16.06 5.56 10.42
N ARG A 213 -15.63 6.02 11.60
CA ARG A 213 -14.80 7.25 11.72
C ARG A 213 -13.47 7.11 10.99
N GLN A 214 -12.81 5.96 11.14
CA GLN A 214 -11.56 5.69 10.40
C GLN A 214 -11.81 5.63 8.89
N ALA A 215 -12.86 4.93 8.44
CA ALA A 215 -13.24 4.89 7.02
C ALA A 215 -13.49 6.31 6.47
N GLY A 216 -14.18 7.16 7.24
CA GLY A 216 -14.40 8.57 6.94
C GLY A 216 -13.08 9.34 6.74
N ARG A 217 -12.12 9.22 7.67
CA ARG A 217 -10.80 9.85 7.56
C ARG A 217 -10.05 9.41 6.29
N ILE A 218 -10.08 8.12 5.96
CA ILE A 218 -9.44 7.57 4.76
C ILE A 218 -10.11 8.13 3.49
N ARG A 219 -11.45 8.21 3.45
CA ARG A 219 -12.19 8.82 2.34
C ARG A 219 -11.87 10.30 2.18
N SER A 220 -11.85 11.07 3.26
CA SER A 220 -11.49 12.50 3.22
C SER A 220 -10.07 12.70 2.68
N LEU A 221 -9.10 11.90 3.13
CA LEU A 221 -7.73 11.94 2.61
C LEU A 221 -7.67 11.64 1.10
N HIS A 222 -8.43 10.64 0.65
CA HIS A 222 -8.50 10.28 -0.77
C HIS A 222 -9.14 11.38 -1.62
N THR A 223 -10.33 11.85 -1.23
CA THR A 223 -11.07 12.90 -1.95
C THR A 223 -10.26 14.19 -2.03
N GLY A 224 -9.73 14.68 -0.90
CA GLY A 224 -8.89 15.88 -0.88
C GLY A 224 -7.61 15.72 -1.72
N THR A 225 -7.05 14.51 -1.78
CA THR A 225 -5.91 14.24 -2.67
C THR A 225 -6.32 14.36 -4.13
N LEU A 226 -7.43 13.74 -4.55
CA LEU A 226 -7.90 13.79 -5.94
C LEU A 226 -8.33 15.19 -6.39
N GLU A 227 -8.93 15.96 -5.49
CA GLU A 227 -9.32 17.36 -5.75
C GLU A 227 -8.08 18.25 -5.95
N SER A 228 -7.00 17.99 -5.20
CA SER A 228 -5.73 18.71 -5.34
C SER A 228 -4.88 18.32 -6.57
N LEU A 229 -5.26 17.27 -7.31
CA LEU A 229 -4.47 16.79 -8.45
C LEU A 229 -4.66 17.68 -9.68
N ALA A 230 -3.55 18.25 -10.15
CA ALA A 230 -3.46 18.85 -11.46
C ALA A 230 -3.83 17.84 -12.57
N PRO A 231 -4.44 18.29 -13.69
CA PRO A 231 -4.88 17.40 -14.77
C PRO A 231 -3.81 16.44 -15.29
N GLU A 232 -2.57 16.90 -15.42
CA GLU A 232 -1.42 16.14 -15.92
C GLU A 232 -1.00 15.03 -14.93
N SER A 233 -1.13 15.31 -13.63
CA SER A 233 -0.87 14.32 -12.58
C SER A 233 -1.93 13.22 -12.53
N ARG A 234 -3.16 13.52 -12.96
CA ARG A 234 -4.27 12.55 -12.93
C ARG A 234 -4.02 11.40 -13.89
N SER A 235 -3.48 11.67 -15.08
CA SER A 235 -3.17 10.63 -16.07
C SER A 235 -1.98 9.78 -15.64
N ALA A 236 -0.93 10.41 -15.10
CA ALA A 236 0.27 9.71 -14.63
C ALA A 236 0.00 8.81 -13.43
N LEU A 237 -0.87 9.23 -12.51
CA LEU A 237 -1.23 8.48 -11.31
C LEU A 237 -2.46 7.58 -11.48
N THR A 238 -2.93 7.34 -12.71
CA THR A 238 -4.13 6.53 -12.99
C THR A 238 -4.13 5.19 -12.26
N HIS A 239 -3.00 4.46 -12.26
CA HIS A 239 -2.92 3.17 -11.59
C HIS A 239 -3.13 3.26 -10.07
N LEU A 240 -2.58 4.29 -9.41
CA LEU A 240 -2.81 4.55 -7.98
C LEU A 240 -4.26 4.96 -7.73
N ARG A 241 -4.83 5.84 -8.56
CA ARG A 241 -6.24 6.26 -8.48
C ARG A 241 -7.18 5.05 -8.55
N VAL A 242 -6.91 4.13 -9.46
CA VAL A 242 -7.68 2.88 -9.60
C VAL A 242 -7.48 1.98 -8.38
N LEU A 243 -6.23 1.78 -7.94
CA LEU A 243 -5.90 0.95 -6.78
C LEU A 243 -6.61 1.44 -5.51
N THR A 244 -6.56 2.74 -5.23
CA THR A 244 -7.18 3.34 -4.05
C THR A 244 -8.70 3.36 -4.13
N ALA A 245 -9.28 3.60 -5.31
CA ALA A 245 -10.71 3.52 -5.51
C ALA A 245 -11.25 2.11 -5.27
N LEU A 246 -10.56 1.07 -5.77
CA LEU A 246 -10.90 -0.31 -5.48
C LEU A 246 -10.72 -0.68 -4.00
N ARG A 247 -9.71 -0.09 -3.33
CA ARG A 247 -9.52 -0.27 -1.89
C ARG A 247 -10.65 0.35 -1.09
N LEU A 248 -11.05 1.58 -1.42
CA LEU A 248 -12.18 2.25 -0.77
C LEU A 248 -13.48 1.50 -1.01
N ALA A 249 -13.73 0.99 -2.21
CA ALA A 249 -14.93 0.20 -2.47
C ALA A 249 -15.01 -1.09 -1.62
N LEU A 250 -13.87 -1.67 -1.22
CA LEU A 250 -13.85 -2.78 -0.26
C LEU A 250 -14.20 -2.29 1.15
N VAL A 251 -13.67 -1.14 1.57
CA VAL A 251 -14.01 -0.51 2.85
C VAL A 251 -15.49 -0.13 2.90
N ASP A 252 -16.03 0.45 1.84
CA ASP A 252 -17.45 0.82 1.75
C ASP A 252 -18.35 -0.42 1.80
N THR A 253 -17.91 -1.55 1.23
CA THR A 253 -18.66 -2.81 1.32
C THR A 253 -18.68 -3.34 2.76
N LEU A 254 -17.58 -3.21 3.50
CA LEU A 254 -17.54 -3.55 4.93
C LEU A 254 -18.46 -2.65 5.75
N GLU A 255 -18.48 -1.35 5.47
CA GLU A 255 -19.34 -0.39 6.18
C GLU A 255 -20.83 -0.59 5.85
N GLN A 256 -21.17 -0.91 4.60
CA GLN A 256 -22.54 -1.24 4.16
C GLN A 256 -23.10 -2.48 4.86
N ASP A 257 -22.23 -3.46 5.13
CA ASP A 257 -22.58 -4.65 5.92
C ASP A 257 -22.48 -4.38 7.44
N GLU A 258 -22.36 -3.12 7.85
CA GLU A 258 -22.20 -2.70 9.25
C GLU A 258 -21.04 -3.41 9.96
N PHE A 259 -20.01 -3.83 9.24
CA PHE A 259 -18.89 -4.61 9.75
C PHE A 259 -19.31 -5.90 10.47
N ARG A 260 -20.41 -6.55 10.06
CA ARG A 260 -20.92 -7.76 10.73
C ARG A 260 -19.90 -8.90 10.77
N ASP A 261 -19.29 -9.20 9.62
CA ASP A 261 -18.32 -10.30 9.48
C ASP A 261 -16.87 -9.80 9.31
N LEU A 262 -16.32 -9.19 10.36
CA LEU A 262 -14.91 -8.72 10.38
C LEU A 262 -13.86 -9.82 10.14
N GLY A 263 -14.23 -11.09 10.29
CA GLY A 263 -13.36 -12.25 10.05
C GLY A 263 -13.36 -12.74 8.60
N CYS A 264 -14.34 -12.33 7.79
CA CYS A 264 -14.48 -12.78 6.41
C CYS A 264 -13.72 -11.86 5.45
N ARG A 265 -13.03 -12.45 4.47
CA ARG A 265 -12.41 -11.68 3.40
C ARG A 265 -13.49 -11.15 2.45
N VAL A 266 -13.86 -9.89 2.63
CA VAL A 266 -14.71 -9.18 1.68
C VAL A 266 -14.04 -9.13 0.31
N SER A 267 -14.80 -9.47 -0.72
CA SER A 267 -14.35 -9.42 -2.10
C SER A 267 -15.36 -8.71 -2.99
N LEU A 268 -14.85 -7.91 -3.93
CA LEU A 268 -15.68 -7.36 -5.00
C LEU A 268 -15.73 -8.36 -6.17
N THR A 269 -16.91 -8.48 -6.80
CA THR A 269 -17.06 -9.28 -8.01
C THR A 269 -16.15 -8.75 -9.13
N PRO A 270 -15.69 -9.60 -10.06
CA PRO A 270 -14.84 -9.17 -11.17
C PRO A 270 -15.43 -8.02 -12.00
N LEU A 271 -16.75 -8.05 -12.25
CA LEU A 271 -17.45 -6.98 -12.98
C LEU A 271 -17.47 -5.66 -12.20
N ARG A 272 -17.75 -5.71 -10.89
CA ARG A 272 -17.72 -4.51 -10.05
C ARG A 272 -16.32 -3.90 -9.99
N LYS A 273 -15.27 -4.73 -9.89
CA LYS A 273 -13.87 -4.27 -9.95
C LYS A 273 -13.55 -3.62 -11.29
N LEU A 274 -13.92 -4.24 -12.40
CA LEU A 274 -13.69 -3.69 -13.74
C LEU A 274 -14.40 -2.36 -13.93
N TRP A 275 -15.66 -2.25 -13.49
CA TRP A 275 -16.44 -1.01 -13.59
C TRP A 275 -15.84 0.13 -12.78
N ILE A 276 -15.46 -0.13 -11.51
CA ILE A 276 -14.77 0.86 -10.67
C ILE A 276 -13.46 1.28 -11.33
N ALA A 277 -12.65 0.31 -11.76
CA ALA A 277 -11.36 0.59 -12.36
C ALA A 277 -11.47 1.44 -13.63
N TRP A 278 -12.43 1.12 -14.50
CA TRP A 278 -12.71 1.92 -15.69
C TRP A 278 -13.18 3.33 -15.36
N ARG A 279 -14.14 3.49 -14.43
CA ARG A 279 -14.64 4.80 -14.00
C ARG A 279 -13.56 5.66 -13.37
N SER A 280 -12.67 5.07 -12.58
CA SER A 280 -11.59 5.78 -11.89
C SER A 280 -10.41 6.13 -12.81
N ALA A 281 -10.25 5.42 -13.92
CA ALA A 281 -9.23 5.71 -14.92
C ALA A 281 -9.63 6.79 -15.93
N ARG A 282 -10.94 7.02 -16.08
CA ARG A 282 -11.49 8.12 -16.87
C ARG A 282 -11.43 9.45 -16.11
#